data_AF-A0A285HE39-F1
#
_entry.id   AF-A0A285HE39-F1
#
_cell.length_a   1.000
_cell.length_b   1.000
_cell.length_c   1.000
_cell.angle_alpha   90.00
_cell.angle_beta   90.00
_cell.angle_gamma   90.00
#
_symmetry.space_group_name_H-M   'P 1'
#
loop_
_entity.id
_entity.type
_entity.pdbx_description
1 polymer ?
#
loop_
_entity_poly.entity_id
_entity_poly.type
_entity_poly.pdbx_seq_one_letter_code
_entity_poly.pdbx_strand_id
1 'polypeptide(L)' 'MILYKILKRVINRIEKLYLRAVKAQGNLKAIATIHNIFEIDERNWHGLGQIQRSGLKLKKGYGSFAIKKELEIKRRHQK' A
#
# COMPACT_ATOMS: atom_id res chain seq x y z
N MET A 1 21.93 -10.88 17.16
CA MET A 1 20.99 -10.56 16.06
C MET A 1 19.92 -9.60 16.56
N ILE A 2 19.67 -8.48 15.88
CA ILE A 2 18.81 -7.38 16.40
C ILE A 2 17.37 -7.84 16.67
N LEU A 3 16.81 -8.71 15.82
CA LEU A 3 15.49 -9.31 16.01
C LEU A 3 15.39 -10.12 17.33
N TYR A 4 16.43 -10.89 17.67
CA TYR A 4 16.50 -11.64 18.93
C TYR A 4 16.49 -10.70 20.16
N LYS A 5 17.16 -9.53 20.07
CA LYS A 5 17.15 -8.52 21.13
C LYS A 5 15.78 -7.88 21.31
N ILE A 6 15.04 -7.64 20.21
CA ILE A 6 13.69 -7.07 20.24
C ILE A 6 12.70 -8.06 20.86
N LEU A 7 12.73 -9.33 20.43
CA LEU A 7 11.82 -10.38 20.93
C LEU A 7 12.04 -10.67 22.43
N LYS A 8 13.29 -10.64 22.91
CA LYS A 8 13.60 -10.93 24.32
C LYS A 8 13.25 -9.81 25.30
N ARG A 9 13.10 -8.56 24.84
CA ARG A 9 12.93 -7.41 25.74
C ARG A 9 11.52 -6.80 25.74
N VAL A 10 10.53 -7.41 25.09
CA VAL A 10 9.15 -6.85 24.93
C VAL A 10 9.21 -5.34 24.63
N ILE A 11 10.07 -4.97 23.68
CA ILE A 11 10.25 -3.56 23.34
C ILE A 11 9.19 -3.21 22.31
N ASN A 12 8.16 -2.47 22.73
CA ASN A 12 7.16 -1.85 21.85
C ASN A 12 7.73 -0.59 21.17
N ARG A 13 8.92 -0.70 20.56
CA ARG A 13 9.55 0.40 19.81
C ARG A 13 9.87 -0.04 18.40
N ILE A 14 9.65 0.88 17.46
CA ILE A 14 10.00 0.71 16.05
C ILE A 14 11.45 1.17 15.88
N GLU A 15 12.33 0.22 15.54
CA GLU A 15 13.73 0.49 15.23
C GLU A 15 13.96 0.50 13.72
N LYS A 16 14.64 1.53 13.20
CA LYS A 16 15.00 1.61 11.79
C LYS A 16 16.31 0.89 11.54
N LEU A 17 16.25 -0.28 10.94
CA LEU A 17 17.45 -1.07 10.63
C LEU A 17 18.14 -0.65 9.32
N TYR A 18 17.45 0.11 8.47
CA TYR A 18 17.92 0.48 7.13
C TYR A 18 18.14 1.99 6.98
N LEU A 19 18.90 2.57 7.90
CA LEU A 19 19.11 4.03 8.02
C LEU A 19 19.73 4.68 6.77
N ARG A 20 20.49 3.92 5.98
CA ARG A 20 21.13 4.44 4.75
C ARG A 20 20.11 4.81 3.67
N ALA A 21 18.94 4.17 3.65
CA ALA A 21 17.92 4.39 2.63
C ALA A 21 16.57 4.87 3.19
N VAL A 22 16.28 4.63 4.48
CA VAL A 22 14.98 4.94 5.08
C VAL A 22 15.09 6.05 6.11
N LYS A 23 14.54 7.23 5.78
CA LYS A 23 14.37 8.36 6.69
C LYS A 23 13.11 8.19 7.54
N ALA A 24 13.08 8.80 8.73
CA ALA A 24 11.93 8.68 9.65
C ALA A 24 10.62 9.20 9.02
N GLN A 25 10.71 10.31 8.30
CA GLN A 25 9.60 10.95 7.60
C GLN A 25 9.26 10.29 6.25
N GLY A 26 10.03 9.27 5.82
CA GLY A 26 9.92 8.69 4.49
C GLY A 26 10.26 9.67 3.37
N ASN A 27 9.64 9.50 2.21
CA ASN A 27 9.75 10.41 1.07
C ASN A 27 8.49 11.29 1.01
N LEU A 28 8.59 12.50 1.56
CA LEU A 28 7.47 13.44 1.65
C LEU A 28 6.87 13.79 0.28
N LYS A 29 7.71 13.94 -0.75
CA LYS A 29 7.25 14.23 -2.12
C LYS A 29 6.41 13.08 -2.68
N ALA A 30 6.89 11.84 -2.52
CA ALA A 30 6.15 10.66 -2.97
C ALA A 30 4.83 10.48 -2.21
N ILE A 31 4.85 10.65 -0.88
CA ILE A 31 3.65 10.57 -0.03
C ILE A 31 2.61 11.60 -0.48
N ALA A 32 3.01 12.87 -0.66
CA ALA A 32 2.12 13.93 -1.12
C ALA A 32 1.53 13.62 -2.51
N THR A 33 2.36 13.15 -3.45
CA THR A 33 1.89 12.76 -4.79
C THR A 33 0.86 11.62 -4.74
N ILE A 34 1.12 10.59 -3.93
CA ILE A 34 0.19 9.47 -3.75
C ILE A 34 -1.14 9.97 -3.18
N HIS A 35 -1.11 10.78 -2.11
CA HIS A 35 -2.32 11.34 -1.51
C HIS A 35 -3.06 12.33 -2.42
N ASN A 36 -2.37 12.98 -3.35
CA ASN A 36 -3.02 13.87 -4.32
C ASN A 36 -3.85 13.05 -5.32
N ILE A 37 -3.27 11.98 -5.85
CA ILE A 37 -3.83 11.23 -6.99
C ILE A 37 -4.79 10.11 -6.55
N PHE A 38 -4.52 9.46 -5.42
CA PHE A 38 -5.21 8.26 -4.99
C PHE A 38 -6.03 8.47 -3.71
N GLU A 39 -7.04 7.63 -3.53
CA GLU A 39 -7.79 7.44 -2.30
C GLU A 39 -7.69 5.97 -1.82
N ILE A 40 -7.83 5.77 -0.51
CA ILE A 40 -7.78 4.44 0.12
C ILE A 40 -8.99 3.64 -0.32
N ASP A 41 -8.77 2.37 -0.65
CA ASP A 41 -9.81 1.43 -1.08
C ASP A 41 -9.60 0.07 -0.42
N GLU A 42 -10.58 -0.81 -0.58
CA GLU A 42 -10.39 -2.23 -0.32
C GLU A 42 -9.76 -2.94 -1.51
N ARG A 43 -9.04 -4.04 -1.25
CA ARG A 43 -8.46 -4.82 -2.33
C ARG A 43 -8.43 -6.29 -1.99
N ASN A 44 -8.64 -7.12 -3.02
CA ASN A 44 -8.38 -8.55 -2.95
C ASN A 44 -6.87 -8.82 -3.11
N TRP A 45 -6.26 -9.37 -2.07
CA TRP A 45 -4.88 -9.83 -2.03
C TRP A 45 -4.86 -11.32 -2.35
N HIS A 46 -4.05 -11.71 -3.34
CA HIS A 46 -3.98 -13.10 -3.78
C HIS A 46 -3.61 -14.03 -2.60
N GLY A 47 -4.41 -15.05 -2.35
CA GLY A 47 -4.24 -15.98 -1.23
C GLY A 47 -4.70 -15.49 0.15
N LEU A 48 -4.99 -14.19 0.31
CA LEU A 48 -5.43 -13.59 1.58
C LEU A 48 -6.87 -13.07 1.55
N GLY A 49 -7.46 -12.96 0.36
CA GLY A 49 -8.81 -12.44 0.20
C GLY A 49 -8.87 -10.92 0.26
N GLN A 50 -10.08 -10.41 0.49
CA GLN A 50 -10.36 -8.98 0.53
C GLN A 50 -9.91 -8.38 1.86
N ILE A 51 -9.06 -7.37 1.80
CA ILE A 51 -8.57 -6.64 2.97
C ILE A 51 -9.02 -5.19 2.88
N GLN A 52 -9.71 -4.72 3.92
CA GLN A 52 -10.16 -3.33 4.02
C GLN A 52 -8.98 -2.37 4.08
N ARG A 53 -9.12 -1.19 3.46
CA ARG A 53 -8.13 -0.10 3.50
C ARG A 53 -6.71 -0.52 3.05
N SER A 54 -6.61 -1.55 2.22
CA SER A 54 -5.34 -2.12 1.75
C SER A 54 -5.02 -1.76 0.29
N GLY A 55 -5.97 -1.16 -0.41
CA GLY A 55 -5.87 -0.76 -1.80
C GLY A 55 -5.76 0.74 -1.99
N LEU A 56 -5.39 1.12 -3.21
CA LEU A 56 -5.49 2.49 -3.71
C LEU A 56 -6.30 2.49 -5.01
N LYS A 57 -7.19 3.48 -5.15
CA LYS A 57 -7.90 3.77 -6.40
C LYS A 57 -7.67 5.22 -6.80
N LEU A 58 -7.73 5.49 -8.11
CA LEU A 58 -7.66 6.85 -8.64
C LEU A 58 -8.84 7.66 -8.12
N LYS A 59 -8.59 8.87 -7.62
CA LYS A 59 -9.66 9.79 -7.26
C LYS A 59 -10.51 10.13 -8.49
N LYS A 60 -11.77 10.54 -8.26
CA LYS A 60 -12.73 10.88 -9.33
C LYS A 60 -12.17 11.83 -10.40
N GLY A 61 -11.41 12.85 -10.00
CA GLY A 61 -10.79 13.82 -10.92
C GLY A 61 -9.74 13.23 -11.87
N TYR A 62 -9.19 12.06 -11.55
CA TYR A 62 -8.24 11.32 -12.39
C TYR A 62 -8.91 10.14 -13.13
N GLY A 63 -10.25 10.15 -13.22
CA GLY A 63 -11.02 9.07 -13.82
C GLY A 63 -10.71 8.81 -15.30
N SER A 64 -10.27 9.83 -16.05
CA SER A 64 -9.85 9.70 -17.44
C SER A 64 -8.59 8.83 -17.62
N PHE A 65 -7.77 8.67 -16.58
CA PHE A 65 -6.61 7.78 -16.60
C PHE A 65 -6.97 6.34 -16.22
N ALA A 66 -8.21 6.08 -15.79
CA ALA A 66 -8.63 4.76 -15.33
C ALA A 66 -9.14 3.91 -16.51
N ILE A 67 -8.25 3.07 -17.07
CA ILE A 67 -8.59 2.12 -18.15
C ILE A 67 -9.80 1.23 -17.78
N LYS A 68 -9.98 0.91 -16.49
CA LYS A 68 -11.12 0.15 -15.99
C LYS A 68 -12.49 0.79 -16.26
N LYS A 69 -12.57 2.12 -16.38
CA LYS A 69 -13.82 2.80 -16.76
C LYS A 69 -14.08 2.70 -18.26
N GLU A 70 -13.03 2.54 -19.05
CA GLU A 70 -13.08 2.54 -20.50
C GLU A 70 -13.35 1.13 -21.07
N LEU A 71 -13.00 0.08 -20.31
CA LEU A 71 -13.13 -1.31 -20.72
C LEU A 71 -13.83 -2.16 -19.65
N GLU A 72 -15.06 -2.60 -19.94
CA GLU A 72 -15.74 -3.67 -19.19
C GLU A 72 -15.16 -5.05 -19.55
N ILE A 73 -13.98 -5.35 -19.00
CA ILE A 73 -13.36 -6.66 -19.18
C ILE A 73 -14.04 -7.66 -18.24
N LYS A 74 -14.89 -8.54 -18.80
CA LYS A 74 -15.41 -9.70 -18.08
C LYS A 74 -14.26 -10.69 -17.84
N ARG A 75 -13.91 -10.89 -16.57
CA ARG A 75 -12.96 -11.95 -16.20
C ARG A 75 -13.64 -13.30 -16.39
N ARG A 76 -13.13 -14.13 -17.31
CA ARG A 76 -13.45 -15.56 -17.33
C ARG A 76 -12.80 -16.20 -16.11
N HIS A 77 -13.61 -16.64 -15.14
CA HIS A 77 -13.14 -17.59 -14.15
C HIS A 77 -12.93 -18.93 -14.86
N GLN A 78 -11.69 -19.25 -15.20
CA GLN A 78 -11.31 -20.65 -15.42
C GLN A 78 -11.35 -21.34 -14.06
N LYS A 79 -12.11 -22.44 -14.02
CA LYS A 79 -12.20 -23.35 -12.88
C LYS A 79 -10.84 -23.97 -12.57
#